data_AF-M7Y4U4-F1
#
_entry.id   AF-M7Y4U4-F1
#
_cell.length_a   1.000
_cell.length_b   1.000
_cell.length_c   1.000
_cell.angle_alpha   90.00
_cell.angle_beta   90.00
_cell.angle_gamma   90.00
#
_symmetry.space_group_name_H-M   'P 1'
#
loop_
_entity.id
_entity.type
_entity.pdbx_description
1 polymer ?
#
loop_
_entity_poly.entity_id
_entity_poly.type
_entity_poly.pdbx_seq_one_letter_code
_entity_poly.pdbx_strand_id
1 'polypeptide(L)'
;MGLLFVQGTSKPETETIHPAVAPEMPANVKAVVEKKCYGCHNAESKNEKGKAKLDWDAFEATKKSKQLATMGKINETLAKGEMPPAKFLENRPEGKLSAEELATLMDWSAGKKKSKE
;
A
#
# COMPACT_ATOMS: atom_id res chain seq x y z
N MET A 1 -28.43 -53.41 11.34
CA MET A 1 -27.27 -52.63 10.84
C MET A 1 -27.80 -51.39 10.14
N GLY A 2 -27.91 -50.27 10.86
CA GLY A 2 -28.37 -48.98 10.30
C GLY A 2 -27.18 -48.11 9.93
N LEU A 3 -27.11 -47.67 8.68
CA LEU A 3 -26.09 -46.73 8.19
C LEU A 3 -26.39 -45.31 8.73
N LEU A 4 -25.45 -44.75 9.47
CA LEU A 4 -25.43 -43.32 9.81
C LEU A 4 -24.78 -42.57 8.65
N PHE A 5 -25.59 -41.84 7.87
CA PHE A 5 -25.11 -40.82 6.94
C PHE A 5 -24.97 -39.50 7.69
N VAL A 6 -23.73 -39.09 7.98
CA VAL A 6 -23.40 -37.72 8.40
C VAL A 6 -23.36 -36.86 7.14
N GLN A 7 -24.43 -36.10 6.90
CA GLN A 7 -24.42 -35.03 5.90
C GLN A 7 -23.72 -33.82 6.51
N GLY A 8 -22.43 -33.68 6.23
CA GLY A 8 -21.66 -32.47 6.50
C GLY A 8 -22.22 -31.33 5.65
N THR A 9 -22.97 -30.44 6.26
CA THR A 9 -23.40 -29.21 5.63
C THR A 9 -22.17 -28.30 5.51
N SER A 10 -21.67 -28.14 4.28
CA SER A 10 -20.71 -27.10 3.96
C SER A 10 -21.36 -25.76 4.31
N LYS A 11 -20.95 -25.19 5.45
CA LYS A 11 -21.28 -23.83 5.83
C LYS A 11 -20.87 -22.96 4.63
N PRO A 12 -21.79 -22.24 3.97
CA PRO A 12 -21.40 -21.29 2.95
C PRO A 12 -20.51 -20.28 3.67
N GLU A 13 -19.23 -20.30 3.33
CA GLU A 13 -18.32 -19.24 3.68
C GLU A 13 -19.00 -17.96 3.22
N THR A 14 -19.39 -17.17 4.20
CA THR A 14 -20.09 -15.91 3.99
C THR A 14 -19.14 -15.08 3.15
N GLU A 15 -19.42 -15.05 1.86
CA GLU A 15 -18.98 -14.03 0.93
C GLU A 15 -19.25 -12.73 1.65
N THR A 16 -18.18 -12.18 2.21
CA THR A 16 -18.21 -10.93 2.92
C THR A 16 -18.24 -9.91 1.81
N ILE A 17 -19.44 -9.70 1.27
CA ILE A 17 -19.79 -8.49 0.56
C ILE A 17 -19.46 -7.38 1.56
N HIS A 18 -18.32 -6.73 1.34
CA HIS A 18 -17.95 -5.52 2.05
C HIS A 18 -18.44 -4.34 1.18
N PRO A 19 -19.66 -3.80 1.36
CA PRO A 19 -19.97 -2.51 0.79
C PRO A 19 -19.47 -1.44 1.77
N ALA A 20 -18.18 -1.12 1.71
CA ALA A 20 -17.63 0.08 2.31
C ALA A 20 -16.24 0.36 1.74
N VAL A 21 -16.23 0.91 0.50
CA VAL A 21 -15.13 1.59 -0.19
C VAL A 21 -13.96 1.91 0.75
N ALA A 22 -13.00 0.98 0.85
CA ALA A 22 -11.63 1.37 1.17
C ALA A 22 -11.20 2.31 0.04
N PRO A 23 -10.43 3.38 0.31
CA PRO A 23 -9.98 4.21 -0.79
C PRO A 23 -9.09 3.32 -1.65
N GLU A 24 -9.58 2.94 -2.83
CA GLU A 24 -8.66 2.66 -3.93
C GLU A 24 -7.68 3.83 -3.94
N MET A 25 -6.38 3.50 -3.90
CA MET A 25 -5.35 4.51 -3.92
C MET A 25 -5.64 5.51 -5.04
N PRO A 26 -5.76 6.83 -4.74
CA PRO A 26 -6.11 7.81 -5.76
C PRO A 26 -5.16 7.75 -6.95
N ALA A 27 -5.67 7.94 -8.17
CA ALA A 27 -4.88 7.76 -9.40
C ALA A 27 -3.59 8.59 -9.42
N ASN A 28 -3.63 9.83 -8.92
CA ASN A 28 -2.45 10.69 -8.80
C ASN A 28 -1.42 10.15 -7.79
N VAL A 29 -1.85 9.50 -6.72
CA VAL A 29 -0.96 8.84 -5.75
C VAL A 29 -0.37 7.58 -6.36
N LYS A 30 -1.20 6.77 -7.02
CA LYS A 30 -0.78 5.54 -7.69
C LYS A 30 0.29 5.80 -8.75
N ALA A 31 0.13 6.84 -9.56
CA ALA A 31 1.13 7.23 -10.56
C ALA A 31 2.50 7.54 -9.94
N VAL A 32 2.54 8.20 -8.77
CA VAL A 32 3.79 8.46 -8.05
C VAL A 32 4.37 7.16 -7.48
N VAL A 33 3.53 6.33 -6.86
CA VAL A 33 3.94 5.04 -6.29
C VAL A 33 4.55 4.12 -7.36
N GLU A 34 3.89 3.96 -8.50
CA GLU A 34 4.36 3.14 -9.63
C GLU A 34 5.71 3.63 -10.15
N LYS A 35 5.88 4.95 -10.30
CA LYS A 35 7.09 5.56 -10.86
C LYS A 35 8.26 5.58 -9.87
N LYS A 36 8.02 5.78 -8.57
CA LYS A 36 9.06 6.15 -7.60
C LYS A 36 9.29 5.09 -6.51
N CYS A 37 8.29 4.29 -6.19
CA CYS A 37 8.34 3.37 -5.05
C CYS A 37 8.31 1.90 -5.49
N TYR A 38 7.51 1.60 -6.52
CA TYR A 38 7.14 0.23 -6.87
C TYR A 38 8.34 -0.63 -7.22
N GLY A 39 9.37 -0.10 -7.90
CA GLY A 39 10.57 -0.87 -8.26
C GLY A 39 11.31 -1.55 -7.09
N CYS A 40 11.14 -1.08 -5.85
CA CYS A 40 11.75 -1.67 -4.64
C CYS A 40 10.74 -2.25 -3.64
N HIS A 41 9.45 -1.93 -3.78
CA HIS A 41 8.41 -2.19 -2.78
C HIS A 41 7.24 -2.97 -3.37
N ASN A 42 7.52 -4.15 -3.94
CA ASN A 42 6.52 -5.04 -4.52
C ASN A 42 6.87 -6.50 -4.20
N ALA A 43 5.95 -7.42 -4.43
CA ALA A 43 6.10 -8.83 -4.08
C ALA A 43 7.31 -9.50 -4.76
N GLU A 44 7.58 -9.11 -6.00
CA GLU A 44 8.64 -9.62 -6.87
C GLU A 44 9.98 -8.88 -6.72
N SER A 45 10.05 -7.88 -5.83
CA SER A 45 11.28 -7.11 -5.66
C SER A 45 12.40 -7.95 -5.05
N LYS A 46 13.60 -7.84 -5.63
CA LYS A 46 14.85 -8.37 -5.07
C LYS A 46 15.33 -7.59 -3.84
N ASN A 47 14.74 -6.42 -3.55
CA ASN A 47 15.04 -5.65 -2.35
C ASN A 47 14.22 -6.20 -1.16
N GLU A 48 14.74 -7.25 -0.52
CA GLU A 48 14.05 -7.93 0.59
C GLU A 48 13.69 -6.98 1.74
N LYS A 49 14.57 -6.02 2.06
CA LYS A 49 14.33 -5.03 3.12
C LYS A 49 13.24 -4.03 2.73
N GLY A 50 13.23 -3.59 1.47
CA GLY A 50 12.19 -2.71 0.93
C GLY A 50 10.83 -3.40 0.99
N LYS A 51 10.72 -4.57 0.35
CA LYS A 51 9.53 -5.43 0.33
C LYS A 51 9.00 -5.74 1.74
N ALA A 52 9.85 -6.16 2.67
CA ALA A 52 9.42 -6.51 4.02
C ALA A 52 8.86 -5.32 4.82
N LYS A 53 9.33 -4.09 4.54
CA LYS A 53 8.83 -2.88 5.20
C LYS A 53 7.54 -2.36 4.56
N LEU A 54 7.41 -2.55 3.24
CA LEU A 54 6.25 -2.13 2.47
C LEU A 54 6.23 -2.92 1.16
N ASP A 55 5.13 -3.61 0.94
CA ASP A 55 4.77 -4.29 -0.30
C ASP A 55 3.49 -3.67 -0.82
N TRP A 56 3.59 -2.99 -1.97
CA TRP A 56 2.45 -2.31 -2.59
C TRP A 56 1.41 -3.28 -3.15
N ASP A 57 1.80 -4.51 -3.54
CA ASP A 57 0.86 -5.51 -4.05
C ASP A 57 -0.04 -6.04 -2.93
N ALA A 58 0.54 -6.16 -1.72
CA ALA A 58 -0.19 -6.61 -0.54
C ALA A 58 -0.93 -5.47 0.19
N PHE A 59 -0.56 -4.20 -0.05
CA PHE A 59 -1.00 -3.05 0.76
C PHE A 59 -2.52 -2.93 0.85
N GLU A 60 -3.21 -2.89 -0.30
CA GLU A 60 -4.67 -2.73 -0.36
C GLU A 60 -5.43 -3.96 0.16
N ALA A 61 -4.81 -5.15 0.08
CA ALA A 61 -5.36 -6.37 0.66
C ALA A 61 -5.22 -6.45 2.19
N THR A 62 -4.42 -5.57 2.81
CA THR A 62 -4.28 -5.55 4.27
C THR A 62 -5.49 -4.92 4.96
N LYS A 63 -5.67 -5.24 6.25
CA LYS A 63 -6.71 -4.63 7.10
C LYS A 63 -6.56 -3.10 7.11
N LYS A 64 -7.68 -2.36 7.11
CA LYS A 64 -7.70 -0.89 7.15
C LYS A 64 -6.80 -0.26 8.22
N SER A 65 -6.75 -0.85 9.43
CA SER A 65 -5.86 -0.39 10.50
C SER A 65 -4.38 -0.51 10.14
N LYS A 66 -3.99 -1.58 9.42
CA LYS A 66 -2.64 -1.76 8.90
C LYS A 66 -2.35 -0.76 7.78
N GLN A 67 -3.30 -0.52 6.87
CA GLN A 67 -3.16 0.50 5.83
C GLN A 67 -2.86 1.88 6.44
N LEU A 68 -3.66 2.31 7.43
CA LEU A 68 -3.45 3.58 8.13
C LEU A 68 -2.10 3.65 8.85
N ALA A 69 -1.69 2.58 9.52
CA ALA A 69 -0.38 2.52 10.17
C ALA A 69 0.77 2.63 9.15
N THR A 70 0.64 1.97 8.01
CA THR A 70 1.59 2.06 6.90
C THR A 70 1.62 3.45 6.29
N MET A 71 0.46 4.08 6.08
CA MET A 71 0.36 5.46 5.61
C MET A 71 1.06 6.42 6.58
N GLY A 72 0.85 6.28 7.90
CA GLY A 72 1.57 7.06 8.90
C GLY A 72 3.10 6.92 8.82
N LYS A 73 3.61 5.69 8.61
CA LYS A 73 5.04 5.43 8.40
C LYS A 73 5.57 6.04 7.10
N ILE A 74 4.81 5.97 6.03
CA ILE A 74 5.15 6.62 4.76
C ILE A 74 5.28 8.13 4.98
N ASN A 75 4.30 8.75 5.65
CA ASN A 75 4.34 10.18 5.95
C ASN A 75 5.60 10.56 6.75
N GLU A 76 5.92 9.81 7.81
CA GLU A 76 7.09 10.06 8.64
C GLU A 76 8.40 9.94 7.86
N THR A 77 8.58 8.86 7.09
CA THR A 77 9.81 8.62 6.34
C THR A 77 10.02 9.63 5.20
N LEU A 78 8.93 10.05 4.55
CA LEU A 78 8.95 11.10 3.53
C LEU A 78 9.25 12.48 4.14
N ALA A 79 8.66 12.80 5.29
CA ALA A 79 8.92 14.05 6.01
C ALA A 79 10.39 14.16 6.46
N LYS A 80 11.00 13.03 6.84
CA LYS A 80 12.42 12.95 7.20
C LYS A 80 13.36 12.88 5.98
N GLY A 81 12.83 12.74 4.77
CA GLY A 81 13.62 12.57 3.55
C GLY A 81 14.42 11.26 3.51
N GLU A 82 14.01 10.24 4.27
CA GLU A 82 14.68 8.93 4.32
C GLU A 82 14.41 8.11 3.05
N MET A 83 13.29 8.38 2.38
CA MET A 83 12.88 7.74 1.14
C MET A 83 12.67 8.78 0.03
N PRO A 84 13.27 8.60 -1.15
CA PRO A 84 14.21 7.52 -1.51
C PRO A 84 15.57 7.66 -0.79
N PRO A 85 16.29 6.56 -0.49
CA PRO A 85 17.55 6.63 0.24
C PRO A 85 18.60 7.47 -0.50
N ALA A 86 19.35 8.29 0.21
CA ALA A 86 20.38 9.15 -0.40
C ALA A 86 21.37 8.34 -1.27
N LYS A 87 21.79 7.15 -0.80
CA LYS A 87 22.64 6.22 -1.55
C LYS A 87 22.07 5.77 -2.90
N PHE A 88 20.75 5.63 -2.97
CA PHE A 88 20.07 5.32 -4.23
C PHE A 88 20.10 6.53 -5.18
N LEU A 89 19.82 7.72 -4.66
CA LEU A 89 19.80 8.96 -5.44
C LEU A 89 21.17 9.34 -6.02
N GLU A 90 22.28 8.95 -5.38
CA GLU A 90 23.64 9.11 -5.94
C GLU A 90 23.80 8.43 -7.31
N ASN A 91 23.14 7.30 -7.52
CA ASN A 91 23.22 6.51 -8.76
C ASN A 91 21.97 6.66 -9.65
N ARG A 92 20.88 7.15 -9.07
CA ARG A 92 19.54 7.25 -9.68
C ARG A 92 18.89 8.59 -9.31
N PRO A 93 19.41 9.72 -9.80
CA PRO A 93 18.88 11.04 -9.49
C PRO A 93 17.43 11.24 -9.95
N GLU A 94 17.00 10.52 -10.99
CA GLU A 94 15.62 10.50 -11.50
C GLU A 94 14.61 9.95 -10.48
N GLY A 95 15.10 9.19 -9.50
CA GLY A 95 14.30 8.64 -8.41
C GLY A 95 13.83 9.69 -7.40
N LYS A 96 14.44 10.88 -7.37
CA LYS A 96 14.08 11.94 -6.43
C LYS A 96 12.62 12.36 -6.62
N LEU A 97 11.91 12.55 -5.51
CA LEU A 97 10.56 13.10 -5.53
C LEU A 97 10.61 14.60 -5.82
N SER A 98 9.77 15.05 -6.74
CA SER A 98 9.49 16.49 -6.89
C SER A 98 8.71 17.01 -5.67
N ALA A 99 8.65 18.33 -5.51
CA ALA A 99 7.85 18.94 -4.44
C ALA A 99 6.36 18.57 -4.54
N GLU A 100 5.83 18.47 -5.77
CA GLU A 100 4.43 18.10 -6.04
C GLU A 100 4.16 16.61 -5.76
N GLU A 101 5.10 15.73 -6.15
CA GLU A 101 5.02 14.28 -5.87
C GLU A 101 5.07 14.04 -4.36
N LEU A 102 5.97 14.73 -3.65
CA LEU A 102 6.08 14.66 -2.19
C LEU A 102 4.81 15.16 -1.50
N ALA A 103 4.29 16.32 -1.91
CA ALA A 103 3.05 16.86 -1.35
C ALA A 103 1.86 15.91 -1.59
N THR A 104 1.77 15.31 -2.77
CA THR A 104 0.74 14.32 -3.11
C THR A 104 0.77 13.13 -2.16
N LEU A 105 1.96 12.56 -1.92
CA LEU A 105 2.13 11.44 -1.01
C LEU A 105 1.87 11.83 0.44
N MET A 106 2.35 13.01 0.87
CA MET A 106 2.17 13.52 2.24
C MET A 106 0.69 13.79 2.55
N ASP A 107 -0.04 14.43 1.65
CA ASP A 107 -1.47 14.71 1.83
C ASP A 107 -2.29 13.43 1.89
N TRP A 108 -2.06 12.51 0.95
CA TRP A 108 -2.73 11.21 0.94
C TRP A 108 -2.44 10.41 2.21
N SER A 109 -1.15 10.28 2.58
CA SER A 109 -0.73 9.48 3.72
C SER A 109 -1.18 10.06 5.07
N ALA A 110 -1.40 11.37 5.16
CA ALA A 110 -2.02 12.02 6.32
C ALA A 110 -3.55 11.81 6.39
N GLY A 111 -4.16 11.15 5.40
CA GLY A 111 -5.60 10.96 5.30
C GLY A 111 -6.35 12.24 4.91
N LYS A 112 -5.66 13.26 4.38
CA LYS A 112 -6.33 14.45 3.86
C LYS A 112 -7.02 14.08 2.55
N LYS A 113 -8.35 14.11 2.55
CA LYS A 113 -9.10 14.04 1.29
C LYS A 113 -8.84 15.34 0.55
N LYS A 114 -8.04 15.33 -0.51
CA LYS A 114 -8.10 16.44 -1.47
C LYS A 114 -9.52 16.45 -2.03
N SER A 115 -10.24 17.52 -1.74
CA SER A 115 -11.51 17.83 -2.37
C SER A 115 -11.31 17.70 -3.87
N LYS A 116 -12.06 16.80 -4.48
CA LYS A 116 -12.19 16.66 -5.92
C LYS A 116 -12.57 18.03 -6.47
N GLU A 117 -11.67 18.67 -7.21
CA GLU A 117 -11.99 19.82 -8.05
C GLU A 117 -12.57 19.32 -9.38
#